data_AF-M0LC53-F1
#
_entry.id   AF-M0LC53-F1
#
_cell.length_a   1.000
_cell.length_b   1.000
_cell.length_c   1.000
_cell.angle_alpha   90.00
_cell.angle_beta   90.00
_cell.angle_gamma   90.00
#
_symmetry.space_group_name_H-M   'P 1'
#
loop_
_entity.id
_entity.type
_entity.pdbx_description
1 polymer ?
#
loop_
_entity_poly.entity_id
_entity_poly.type
_entity_poly.pdbx_seq_one_letter_code
_entity_poly.pdbx_strand_id
1 'polypeptide(L)'
;MCTSMRIRTDGDYAYREDAIERAADFYDCNKTKAVVSACEDVPRLVAAARQVLERDDLTHEQRQEIAETLSTRVTSFEGEKNVTVERE
;
A
#
# COMPACT_ATOMS: atom_id res chain seq x y z
N MET A 1 -6.03 20.45 25.37
CA MET A 1 -5.77 20.06 23.97
C MET A 1 -6.73 18.92 23.65
N CYS A 2 -7.65 19.10 22.70
CA CYS A 2 -8.52 18.01 22.26
C CYS A 2 -7.80 17.21 21.18
N THR A 3 -7.16 16.11 21.54
CA THR A 3 -6.37 15.28 20.61
C THR A 3 -7.19 14.10 20.06
N SER A 4 -8.44 14.35 19.69
CA SER A 4 -9.33 13.32 19.13
C SER A 4 -9.59 13.63 17.66
N MET A 5 -9.11 12.75 16.78
CA MET A 5 -9.46 12.77 15.36
C MET A 5 -10.81 12.05 15.18
N ARG A 6 -11.73 12.64 14.41
CA ARG A 6 -13.02 12.04 14.04
C ARG A 6 -13.11 11.94 12.52
N ILE A 7 -13.41 10.74 12.02
CA ILE A 7 -13.64 10.50 10.59
C ILE A 7 -15.14 10.60 10.34
N ARG A 8 -15.55 11.47 9.42
CA ARG A 8 -16.94 11.54 8.95
C ARG A 8 -17.24 10.39 8.01
N THR A 9 -18.32 9.66 8.31
CA THR A 9 -18.82 8.52 7.53
C THR A 9 -20.27 8.73 7.05
N ASP A 10 -20.81 9.94 7.18
CA ASP A 10 -22.15 10.30 6.73
C ASP A 10 -22.19 10.76 5.27
N GLY A 11 -23.34 10.58 4.60
CA GLY A 11 -23.58 11.03 3.22
C GLY A 11 -22.62 10.42 2.21
N ASP A 12 -21.97 11.25 1.40
CA ASP A 12 -20.99 10.84 0.38
C ASP A 12 -19.74 10.16 0.98
N TYR A 13 -19.58 10.18 2.31
CA TYR A 13 -18.49 9.55 3.02
C TYR A 13 -18.83 8.18 3.61
N ALA A 14 -20.03 7.64 3.35
CA ALA A 14 -20.46 6.31 3.82
C ALA A 14 -19.45 5.20 3.50
N TYR A 15 -18.82 5.25 2.32
CA TYR A 15 -17.82 4.26 1.92
C TYR A 15 -16.62 4.15 2.87
N ARG A 16 -16.34 5.19 3.68
CA ARG A 16 -15.24 5.16 4.65
C ARG A 16 -15.54 4.21 5.79
N GLU A 17 -16.81 4.09 6.19
CA GLU A 17 -17.22 3.11 7.19
C GLU A 17 -16.96 1.70 6.67
N ASP A 18 -17.42 1.37 5.45
CA ASP A 18 -17.17 0.07 4.82
C ASP A 18 -15.67 -0.24 4.66
N ALA A 19 -14.84 0.78 4.39
CA ALA A 19 -13.39 0.60 4.31
C ALA A 19 -12.76 0.31 5.67
N ILE A 20 -13.22 1.00 6.71
CA ILE A 20 -12.74 0.81 8.09
C ILE A 20 -13.23 -0.52 8.65
N GLU A 21 -14.46 -0.94 8.33
CA GLU A 21 -15.00 -2.26 8.71
C GLU A 21 -14.20 -3.38 8.07
N ARG A 22 -13.89 -3.32 6.77
CA ARG A 22 -13.01 -4.32 6.14
C ARG A 22 -11.63 -4.41 6.79
N ALA A 23 -11.05 -3.28 7.21
CA ALA A 23 -9.80 -3.30 7.95
C ALA A 23 -9.98 -3.93 9.35
N ALA A 24 -11.07 -3.60 10.05
CA ALA A 24 -11.39 -4.16 11.35
C ALA A 24 -11.56 -5.68 11.31
N ASP A 25 -12.26 -6.19 10.30
CA ASP A 25 -12.43 -7.63 10.07
C ASP A 25 -11.09 -8.30 9.74
N PHE A 26 -10.26 -7.69 8.89
CA PHE A 26 -8.94 -8.22 8.55
C PHE A 26 -8.00 -8.34 9.76
N TYR A 27 -7.96 -7.31 10.61
CA TYR A 27 -7.11 -7.28 11.80
C TYR A 27 -7.76 -7.93 13.04
N ASP A 28 -9.01 -8.40 12.92
CA ASP A 28 -9.83 -8.92 14.02
C ASP A 28 -9.80 -8.01 15.26
N CYS A 29 -10.10 -6.72 15.06
CA CYS A 29 -10.05 -5.75 16.13
C CYS A 29 -11.03 -4.58 15.94
N ASN A 30 -11.14 -3.70 16.92
CA ASN A 30 -12.03 -2.54 16.80
C ASN A 30 -11.57 -1.56 15.70
N LYS A 31 -12.52 -0.78 15.18
CA LYS A 31 -12.33 0.21 14.11
C LYS A 31 -11.14 1.15 14.34
N THR A 32 -10.95 1.66 15.57
CA THR A 32 -9.83 2.57 15.88
C THR A 32 -8.48 1.87 15.76
N LYS A 33 -8.34 0.69 16.37
CA LYS A 33 -7.11 -0.09 16.29
C LYS A 33 -6.81 -0.52 14.85
N ALA A 34 -7.83 -0.91 14.10
CA ALA A 34 -7.68 -1.28 12.70
C ALA A 34 -7.12 -0.15 11.83
N VAL A 35 -7.62 1.08 12.01
CA VAL A 35 -7.11 2.26 11.31
C VAL A 35 -5.65 2.53 11.67
N VAL A 36 -5.29 2.46 12.97
CA VAL A 36 -3.90 2.65 13.40
C VAL A 36 -3.00 1.58 12.82
N SER A 37 -3.36 0.29 12.92
CA SER A 37 -2.59 -0.82 12.36
C SER A 37 -2.39 -0.67 10.86
N ALA A 38 -3.46 -0.36 10.10
CA ALA A 38 -3.35 -0.13 8.67
C ALA A 38 -2.38 1.01 8.32
N CYS A 39 -2.40 2.11 9.07
CA CYS A 39 -1.47 3.23 8.88
C CYS A 39 -0.02 2.88 9.25
N GLU A 40 0.21 1.97 10.20
CA GLU A 40 1.56 1.49 10.54
C GLU A 40 2.10 0.47 9.54
N ASP A 41 1.23 -0.40 9.02
CA ASP A 41 1.63 -1.52 8.17
C ASP A 41 1.80 -1.12 6.71
N VAL A 42 0.98 -0.23 6.16
CA VAL A 42 1.06 0.18 4.75
C VAL A 42 2.47 0.69 4.37
N PRO A 43 3.12 1.62 5.11
CA PRO A 43 4.47 2.05 4.78
C PRO A 43 5.50 0.91 4.80
N ARG A 44 5.37 -0.04 5.74
CA ARG A 44 6.27 -1.20 5.85
C ARG A 44 6.06 -2.16 4.69
N LEU A 45 4.82 -2.43 4.30
CA LEU A 45 4.48 -3.27 3.15
C LEU A 45 4.98 -2.67 1.84
N VAL A 46 4.83 -1.36 1.65
CA VAL A 46 5.38 -0.66 0.47
C VAL A 46 6.90 -0.73 0.43
N ALA A 47 7.57 -0.56 1.58
CA ALA A 47 9.03 -0.70 1.64
C ALA A 47 9.48 -2.14 1.34
N ALA A 48 8.78 -3.14 1.86
CA ALA A 48 9.07 -4.55 1.57
C ALA A 48 8.84 -4.89 0.08
N ALA A 49 7.76 -4.38 -0.52
CA ALA A 49 7.47 -4.52 -1.93
C ALA A 49 8.60 -3.93 -2.80
N ARG A 50 9.11 -2.75 -2.45
CA ARG A 50 10.28 -2.15 -3.14
C ARG A 50 11.52 -3.03 -3.03
N GLN A 51 11.83 -3.52 -1.83
CA GLN A 51 12.98 -4.41 -1.64
C GLN A 51 12.87 -5.69 -2.47
N VAL A 52 11.67 -6.29 -2.56
CA VAL A 52 11.43 -7.46 -3.43
C VAL A 52 11.68 -7.09 -4.88
N LEU A 53 11.14 -5.96 -5.33
CA LEU A 53 11.31 -5.49 -6.70
C LEU A 53 12.76 -5.12 -7.02
N GLU A 54 13.60 -4.78 -6.04
CA GLU A 54 15.01 -4.43 -6.24
C GLU A 54 15.94 -5.64 -6.39
N ARG A 55 15.51 -6.85 -5.99
CA ARG A 55 16.34 -8.07 -6.00
C ARG A 55 16.95 -8.38 -7.37
N ASP A 56 18.25 -8.67 -7.39
CA ASP A 56 19.01 -8.95 -8.63
C ASP A 56 18.68 -10.29 -9.29
N ASP A 57 18.01 -11.21 -8.58
CA ASP A 57 17.66 -12.55 -9.08
C ASP A 57 16.32 -12.61 -9.84
N LEU A 58 15.58 -11.49 -9.91
CA LEU A 58 14.33 -11.40 -10.67
C LEU A 58 14.61 -11.09 -12.14
N THR A 59 13.96 -11.86 -13.03
CA THR A 59 13.89 -11.49 -14.44
C THR A 59 13.06 -10.20 -14.61
N HIS A 60 13.21 -9.54 -15.75
CA HIS A 60 12.42 -8.35 -16.06
C HIS A 60 10.91 -8.64 -16.06
N GLU A 61 10.50 -9.76 -16.66
CA GLU A 61 9.11 -10.19 -16.73
C GLU A 61 8.54 -10.46 -15.33
N GLN A 62 9.30 -11.15 -14.46
CA GLN A 62 8.91 -11.37 -13.07
C GLN A 62 8.79 -10.06 -12.28
N ARG A 63 9.72 -9.12 -12.48
CA ARG A 63 9.68 -7.82 -11.81
C ARG A 63 8.47 -7.01 -12.24
N GLN A 64 8.13 -7.04 -13.53
CA GLN A 64 6.95 -6.37 -14.06
C GLN A 64 5.66 -7.01 -13.52
N GLU A 65 5.56 -8.34 -13.53
CA GLU A 65 4.41 -9.08 -12.99
C GLU A 65 4.18 -8.74 -11.50
N ILE A 66 5.26 -8.75 -10.70
CA ILE A 66 5.20 -8.40 -9.28
C ILE A 66 4.79 -6.93 -9.11
N ALA A 67 5.32 -6.01 -9.91
CA ALA A 67 5.00 -4.59 -9.83
C ALA A 67 3.53 -4.31 -10.18
N GLU A 68 3.00 -4.96 -11.22
CA GLU A 68 1.59 -4.87 -11.60
C GLU A 68 0.67 -5.46 -10.52
N THR A 69 1.05 -6.61 -9.95
CA THR A 69 0.30 -7.29 -8.89
C THR A 69 0.23 -6.47 -7.60
N LEU A 70 1.35 -5.84 -7.21
CA LEU A 70 1.43 -5.05 -5.98
C LEU A 70 0.85 -3.64 -6.15
N SER A 71 0.63 -3.19 -7.39
CA SER A 71 0.02 -1.91 -7.66
C SER A 71 -1.45 -1.90 -7.25
N THR A 72 -1.82 -0.88 -6.47
CA THR A 72 -3.20 -0.63 -6.04
C THR A 72 -3.66 0.72 -6.58
N ARG A 73 -4.94 1.08 -6.38
CA ARG A 73 -5.44 2.41 -6.79
C ARG A 73 -4.65 3.59 -6.19
N VAL A 74 -3.97 3.39 -5.06
CA VAL A 74 -3.31 4.46 -4.30
C VAL A 74 -1.78 4.37 -4.39
N THR A 75 -1.23 3.22 -4.77
CA THR A 75 0.22 3.01 -4.85
C THR A 75 0.54 2.26 -6.12
N SER A 76 1.35 2.87 -6.99
CA SER A 76 1.91 2.24 -8.18
C SER A 76 3.36 1.82 -7.94
N PHE A 77 3.74 0.69 -8.50
CA PHE A 77 5.13 0.25 -8.59
C PHE A 77 5.52 0.21 -10.07
N GLU A 78 6.65 0.82 -10.41
CA GLU A 78 7.20 0.78 -11.77
C GLU A 78 8.27 -0.32 -11.84
N GLY A 79 8.23 -1.13 -12.90
CA GLY A 79 9.23 -2.16 -13.17
C GLY A 79 10.46 -1.66 -13.94
N GLU A 80 10.62 -0.34 -14.13
CA GLU A 80 11.60 0.20 -15.08
C GLU A 80 13.05 0.16 -14.58
N LYS A 81 13.96 -0.22 -15.49
CA LYS A 81 15.41 -0.04 -15.37
C LYS A 81 15.82 1.28 -16.00
N ASN A 82 16.69 2.04 -15.32
CA ASN A 82 17.63 2.91 -16.00
C ASN A 82 18.51 2.05 -16.92
N VAL A 83 18.26 2.08 -18.22
CA VAL A 83 19.22 1.60 -19.22
C VAL A 83 20.09 2.78 -19.62
N THR A 84 21.14 3.05 -18.84
CA THR A 84 22.22 3.93 -19.32
C THR A 84 23.09 3.11 -20.26
N VAL A 85 22.82 3.21 -21.56
CA VAL A 85 23.77 2.77 -22.58
C VAL A 85 24.84 3.85 -22.66
N GLU A 86 26.00 3.62 -22.05
CA GLU A 86 27.19 4.36 -22.46
C GLU A 86 27.56 3.92 -23.87
N ARG A 87 27.42 4.84 -24.83
CA ARG A 87 28.03 4.75 -26.15
C ARG A 87 29.22 5.71 -26.17
N GLU A 88 30.42 5.16 -26.01
CA GLU A 88 31.61 5.23 -26.90
C GLU A 88 32.88 4.83 -26.15
#